data_AF-A0A523UQ71-F1
#
_entry.id   AF-A0A523UQ71-F1
#
_cell.length_a   1.000
_cell.length_b   1.000
_cell.length_c   1.000
_cell.angle_alpha   90.00
_cell.angle_beta   90.00
_cell.angle_gamma   90.00
#
_symmetry.space_group_name_H-M   'P 1'
#
loop_
_entity.id
_entity.type
_entity.pdbx_description
1 polymer ?
#
loop_
_entity_poly.entity_id
_entity_poly.type
_entity_poly.pdbx_seq_one_letter_code
_entity_poly.pdbx_strand_id
1 'polypeptide(L)'
;MNQGKADDNGGYEFSDPELERLLKAAERTLQPKVAAINGEDEEVLAANKRYIGSHETLPADYQALAKEELIRMGRELLDRSTPIRRKETVLMVLAHNGCWEALKPLEDYVRNPDPELRIIAELAFEECRFWFEEDPYGRDPDEQVYMGFEPEKPCPCGSGRLFKECHGTLPYGPPTGQLK
;
A
#
# COMPACT_ATOMS: atom_id res chain seq x y z
N MET A 1 21.15 -10.30 47.59
CA MET A 1 19.96 -10.96 48.16
C MET A 1 18.83 -9.93 48.12
N ASN A 2 18.00 -9.96 47.07
CA ASN A 2 16.85 -9.07 46.93
C ASN A 2 15.61 -9.84 47.39
N GLN A 3 14.95 -9.36 48.43
CA GLN A 3 13.67 -9.89 48.89
C GLN A 3 12.56 -9.19 48.09
N GLY A 4 12.06 -9.85 47.05
CA GLY A 4 10.81 -9.47 46.39
C GLY A 4 9.63 -9.85 47.27
N LYS A 5 8.79 -8.87 47.62
CA LYS A 5 7.47 -9.12 48.21
C LYS A 5 6.51 -9.43 47.06
N ALA A 6 5.80 -10.55 47.17
CA ALA A 6 4.62 -10.82 46.38
C ALA A 6 3.46 -10.00 46.94
N ASP A 7 2.78 -9.26 46.08
CA ASP A 7 1.50 -8.64 46.34
C ASP A 7 0.37 -9.61 45.97
N ASP A 8 -0.67 -9.64 46.81
CA ASP A 8 -1.76 -10.62 46.77
C ASP A 8 -2.75 -10.40 45.61
N ASN A 9 -2.41 -9.57 44.62
CA ASN A 9 -3.30 -9.15 43.55
C ASN A 9 -3.09 -9.87 42.22
N GLY A 10 -2.18 -10.85 42.12
CA GLY A 10 -2.08 -11.75 40.95
C GLY A 10 -2.08 -11.05 39.58
N GLY A 11 -1.69 -9.78 39.54
CA GLY A 11 -1.64 -8.95 38.36
C GLY A 11 -0.24 -9.05 37.78
N TYR A 12 -0.07 -9.89 36.77
CA TYR A 12 1.21 -10.01 36.09
C TYR A 12 1.40 -8.76 35.21
N GLU A 13 2.03 -7.73 35.76
CA GLU A 13 2.46 -6.56 34.98
C GLU A 13 3.60 -6.98 34.05
N PHE A 14 3.26 -7.31 32.80
CA PHE A 14 4.24 -7.41 31.71
C PHE A 14 4.77 -6.01 31.39
N SER A 15 5.85 -5.60 32.06
CA SER A 15 6.62 -4.39 31.77
C SER A 15 7.73 -4.67 30.75
N ASP A 16 7.41 -5.40 29.67
CA ASP A 16 8.33 -5.59 28.56
C ASP A 16 8.06 -4.51 27.49
N PRO A 17 8.95 -3.50 27.34
CA PRO A 17 8.79 -2.45 26.35
C PRO A 17 8.79 -2.99 24.91
N GLU A 18 9.36 -4.17 24.68
CA GLU A 18 9.35 -4.84 23.38
C GLU A 18 7.98 -5.45 23.08
N LEU A 19 7.35 -6.09 24.06
CA LEU A 19 5.97 -6.57 23.94
C LEU A 19 4.99 -5.41 23.76
N GLU A 20 5.17 -4.30 24.47
CA GLU A 20 4.33 -3.11 24.28
C GLU A 20 4.49 -2.50 22.89
N ARG A 21 5.71 -2.51 22.32
CA ARG A 21 5.95 -2.09 20.94
C ARG A 21 5.31 -3.04 19.93
N LEU A 22 5.42 -4.35 20.15
CA LEU A 22 4.80 -5.37 19.30
C LEU A 22 3.27 -5.29 19.36
N LEU A 23 2.69 -5.08 20.55
CA LEU A 23 1.25 -4.88 20.73
C LEU A 23 0.78 -3.57 20.11
N LYS A 24 1.52 -2.46 20.26
CA LYS A 24 1.20 -1.19 19.57
C LYS A 24 1.34 -1.27 18.06
N ALA A 25 2.30 -2.04 17.56
CA ALA A 25 2.44 -2.32 16.14
C ALA A 25 1.25 -3.15 15.66
N ALA A 26 0.94 -4.27 16.33
CA ALA A 26 -0.21 -5.11 16.01
C ALA A 26 -1.55 -4.38 16.14
N GLU A 27 -1.73 -3.52 17.14
CA GLU A 27 -2.88 -2.63 17.25
C GLU A 27 -2.94 -1.72 16.03
N ARG A 28 -1.85 -1.07 15.62
CA ARG A 28 -1.83 -0.24 14.40
C ARG A 28 -2.11 -1.05 13.12
N THR A 29 -1.65 -2.29 13.03
CA THR A 29 -1.94 -3.19 11.88
C THR A 29 -3.39 -3.67 11.88
N LEU A 30 -4.03 -3.78 13.05
CA LEU A 30 -5.43 -4.20 13.22
C LEU A 30 -6.42 -3.02 13.32
N GLN A 31 -5.93 -1.77 13.39
CA GLN A 31 -6.73 -0.57 13.70
C GLN A 31 -7.09 0.40 12.57
N PRO A 32 -6.81 0.21 11.26
CA PRO A 32 -7.62 0.92 10.29
C PRO A 32 -9.03 0.27 10.29
N LYS A 33 -9.88 0.74 11.21
CA LYS A 33 -11.35 0.77 11.16
C LYS A 33 -12.20 -0.40 11.69
N VAL A 34 -11.69 -1.40 12.42
CA VAL A 34 -12.62 -2.26 13.21
C VAL A 34 -13.30 -1.47 14.34
N ALA A 35 -12.65 -0.42 14.86
CA ALA A 35 -13.18 0.39 15.97
C ALA A 35 -14.33 1.35 15.60
N ALA A 36 -14.63 1.55 14.31
CA ALA A 36 -15.87 2.21 13.89
C ALA A 36 -17.06 1.21 13.78
N ILE A 37 -16.80 -0.09 13.99
CA ILE A 37 -17.77 -1.20 13.97
C ILE A 37 -18.19 -1.53 15.41
N ASN A 38 -18.56 -0.51 16.18
CA ASN A 38 -19.40 -0.68 17.37
C ASN A 38 -20.85 -0.21 17.09
N GLY A 39 -21.14 0.23 15.87
CA GLY A 39 -22.51 0.34 15.37
C GLY A 39 -22.92 -1.00 14.78
N GLU A 40 -24.10 -1.49 15.16
CA GLU A 40 -24.80 -2.65 14.60
C GLU A 40 -25.24 -2.41 13.14
N ASP A 41 -24.44 -1.70 12.34
CA ASP A 41 -24.76 -1.38 10.96
C ASP A 41 -24.55 -2.64 10.10
N GLU A 42 -25.66 -3.32 9.85
CA GLU A 42 -25.74 -4.53 9.05
C GLU A 42 -25.19 -4.31 7.63
N GLU A 43 -25.28 -3.09 7.08
CA GLU A 43 -24.72 -2.74 5.76
C GLU A 43 -23.18 -2.82 5.79
N VAL A 44 -22.56 -2.23 6.82
CA VAL A 44 -21.10 -2.24 7.01
C VAL A 44 -20.60 -3.66 7.26
N LEU A 45 -21.31 -4.45 8.09
CA LEU A 45 -20.93 -5.83 8.34
C LEU A 45 -21.05 -6.70 7.08
N ALA A 46 -22.12 -6.53 6.30
CA ALA A 46 -22.31 -7.25 5.04
C ALA A 46 -21.24 -6.88 4.01
N ALA A 47 -20.91 -5.59 3.89
CA ALA A 47 -19.86 -5.11 3.00
C ALA A 47 -18.47 -5.64 3.40
N ASN A 48 -18.14 -5.67 4.69
CA ASN A 48 -16.89 -6.26 5.18
C ASN A 48 -16.80 -7.76 4.85
N LYS A 49 -17.87 -8.52 5.11
CA LYS A 49 -17.91 -9.97 4.77
C LYS A 49 -17.73 -10.18 3.27
N ARG A 50 -18.38 -9.35 2.45
CA ARG A 50 -18.23 -9.37 0.99
C ARG A 50 -16.80 -9.05 0.56
N TYR A 51 -16.20 -8.00 1.11
CA TYR A 51 -14.81 -7.62 0.83
C TYR A 51 -13.82 -8.75 1.14
N ILE A 52 -13.96 -9.36 2.33
CA ILE A 52 -13.15 -10.52 2.72
C ILE A 52 -13.35 -11.68 1.75
N GLY A 53 -14.60 -12.02 1.42
CA GLY A 53 -14.89 -13.09 0.45
C GLY A 53 -14.35 -12.83 -0.95
N SER A 54 -14.30 -11.57 -1.39
CA SER A 54 -13.80 -11.19 -2.72
C SER A 54 -12.30 -11.43 -2.91
N HIS A 55 -11.54 -11.72 -1.85
CA HIS A 55 -10.15 -12.19 -1.95
C HIS A 55 -10.02 -13.50 -2.72
N GLU A 56 -11.05 -14.35 -2.73
CA GLU A 56 -11.08 -15.58 -3.51
C GLU A 56 -11.03 -15.33 -5.03
N THR A 57 -11.32 -14.09 -5.46
CA THR A 57 -11.31 -13.70 -6.88
C THR A 57 -9.95 -13.18 -7.35
N LEU A 58 -8.97 -13.03 -6.44
CA LEU A 58 -7.64 -12.54 -6.78
C LEU A 58 -6.89 -13.57 -7.65
N PRO A 59 -6.30 -13.15 -8.78
CA PRO A 59 -5.37 -13.97 -9.54
C PRO A 59 -4.18 -14.41 -8.67
N ALA A 60 -3.63 -15.61 -8.85
CA ALA A 60 -2.53 -16.09 -8.01
C ALA A 60 -1.27 -15.20 -8.04
N ASP A 61 -1.08 -14.43 -9.10
CA ASP A 61 0.04 -13.55 -9.38
C ASP A 61 -0.30 -12.05 -9.23
N TYR A 62 -1.40 -11.71 -8.57
CA TYR A 62 -1.88 -10.32 -8.47
C TYR A 62 -0.86 -9.33 -7.86
N GLN A 63 0.08 -9.81 -7.05
CA GLN A 63 1.14 -8.99 -6.43
C GLN A 63 2.29 -8.67 -7.40
N ALA A 64 2.42 -9.44 -8.48
CA ALA A 64 3.48 -9.33 -9.48
C ALA A 64 2.99 -8.70 -10.79
N LEU A 65 1.84 -8.02 -10.76
CA LEU A 65 1.29 -7.37 -11.95
C LEU A 65 2.21 -6.23 -12.40
N ALA A 66 2.36 -6.11 -13.71
CA ALA A 66 3.10 -5.00 -14.31
C ALA A 66 2.39 -3.67 -14.06
N LYS A 67 3.16 -2.59 -14.01
CA LYS A 67 2.67 -1.21 -13.87
C LYS A 67 1.56 -0.88 -14.88
N GLU A 68 1.76 -1.25 -16.13
CA GLU A 68 0.82 -1.00 -17.22
C GLU A 68 -0.53 -1.68 -16.98
N GLU A 69 -0.51 -2.84 -16.34
CA GLU A 69 -1.71 -3.60 -16.01
C GLU A 69 -2.49 -2.93 -14.88
N LEU A 70 -1.80 -2.44 -13.84
CA LEU A 70 -2.43 -1.65 -12.77
C LEU A 70 -3.07 -0.36 -13.32
N ILE A 71 -2.38 0.34 -14.22
CA ILE A 71 -2.91 1.52 -14.92
C ILE A 71 -4.16 1.16 -15.73
N ARG A 72 -4.13 0.03 -16.45
CA ARG A 72 -5.28 -0.46 -17.22
C ARG A 72 -6.48 -0.73 -16.31
N MET A 73 -6.26 -1.43 -15.20
CA MET A 73 -7.30 -1.70 -14.21
C MET A 73 -7.84 -0.42 -13.58
N GLY A 74 -6.98 0.57 -13.26
CA GLY A 74 -7.42 1.87 -12.78
C GLY A 74 -8.37 2.59 -13.75
N ARG A 75 -8.13 2.48 -15.06
CA ARG A 75 -9.05 2.99 -16.09
C ARG A 75 -10.37 2.22 -16.12
N GLU A 76 -10.32 0.90 -16.01
CA GLU A 76 -11.52 0.05 -15.93
C GLU A 76 -12.39 0.41 -14.71
N LEU A 77 -11.77 0.71 -13.55
CA LEU A 77 -12.49 1.10 -12.34
C LEU A 77 -13.31 2.38 -12.54
N LEU A 78 -12.71 3.38 -13.18
CA LEU A 78 -13.30 4.70 -13.41
C LEU A 78 -14.29 4.72 -14.58
N ASP A 79 -14.27 3.72 -15.46
CA ASP A 79 -15.21 3.61 -16.57
C ASP A 79 -16.62 3.21 -16.07
N ARG A 80 -17.61 4.04 -16.38
CA ARG A 80 -19.03 3.82 -16.00
C ARG A 80 -19.68 2.64 -16.73
N SER A 81 -19.10 2.21 -17.85
CA SER A 81 -19.59 1.04 -18.58
C SER A 81 -19.06 -0.29 -18.04
N THR A 82 -18.03 -0.25 -17.18
CA THR A 82 -17.48 -1.45 -16.54
C THR A 82 -18.51 -2.07 -15.58
N PRO A 83 -18.83 -3.37 -15.72
CA PRO A 83 -19.76 -4.05 -14.83
C PRO A 83 -19.33 -3.99 -13.36
N ILE A 84 -20.29 -3.85 -12.43
CA ILE A 84 -20.04 -3.80 -10.98
C ILE A 84 -19.17 -4.95 -10.49
N ARG A 85 -19.46 -6.19 -10.94
CA ARG A 85 -18.65 -7.37 -10.57
C ARG A 85 -17.18 -7.24 -11.00
N ARG A 86 -16.91 -6.62 -12.15
CA ARG A 86 -15.54 -6.41 -12.63
C ARG A 86 -14.86 -5.32 -11.81
N LYS A 87 -15.55 -4.22 -11.51
CA LYS A 87 -15.03 -3.17 -10.63
C LYS A 87 -14.66 -3.70 -9.25
N GLU A 88 -15.46 -4.60 -8.69
CA GLU A 88 -15.14 -5.24 -7.41
C GLU A 88 -13.82 -6.04 -7.48
N THR A 89 -13.61 -6.86 -8.51
CA THR A 89 -12.31 -7.55 -8.70
C THR A 89 -11.15 -6.55 -8.86
N VAL A 90 -11.37 -5.46 -9.60
CA VAL A 90 -10.36 -4.42 -9.77
C VAL A 90 -10.02 -3.74 -8.43
N LEU A 91 -11.03 -3.40 -7.61
CA LEU A 91 -10.83 -2.86 -6.27
C LEU A 91 -9.95 -3.78 -5.42
N MET A 92 -10.21 -5.09 -5.44
CA MET A 92 -9.38 -6.07 -4.72
C MET A 92 -7.93 -6.08 -5.21
N VAL A 93 -7.71 -6.12 -6.53
CA VAL A 93 -6.35 -6.16 -7.07
C VAL A 93 -5.58 -4.88 -6.73
N LEU A 94 -6.20 -3.71 -6.89
CA LEU A 94 -5.55 -2.44 -6.61
C LEU A 94 -5.28 -2.27 -5.11
N ALA A 95 -6.19 -2.69 -4.23
CA ALA A 95 -6.04 -2.60 -2.78
C ALA A 95 -4.74 -3.24 -2.26
N HIS A 96 -4.32 -4.36 -2.86
CA HIS A 96 -3.16 -5.12 -2.39
C HIS A 96 -1.83 -4.76 -3.08
N ASN A 97 -1.82 -3.75 -3.96
CA ASN A 97 -0.62 -3.40 -4.71
C ASN A 97 0.15 -2.20 -4.13
N GLY A 98 -0.38 -1.46 -3.16
CA GLY A 98 0.38 -0.49 -2.33
C GLY A 98 1.32 0.46 -3.10
N CYS A 99 0.98 0.86 -4.32
CA CYS A 99 1.79 1.70 -5.19
C CYS A 99 0.97 2.86 -5.75
N TRP A 100 1.63 3.88 -6.31
CA TRP A 100 0.96 5.08 -6.80
C TRP A 100 -0.07 4.79 -7.90
N GLU A 101 0.26 3.88 -8.83
CA GLU A 101 -0.61 3.48 -9.93
C GLU A 101 -1.90 2.80 -9.47
N ALA A 102 -1.89 2.19 -8.28
CA ALA A 102 -3.08 1.62 -7.66
C ALA A 102 -3.80 2.62 -6.75
N LEU A 103 -3.05 3.37 -5.94
CA LEU A 103 -3.61 4.31 -4.97
C LEU A 103 -4.37 5.45 -5.65
N LYS A 104 -3.82 6.01 -6.73
CA LYS A 104 -4.42 7.16 -7.40
C LYS A 104 -5.82 6.90 -7.96
N PRO A 105 -6.07 5.85 -8.76
CA PRO A 105 -7.42 5.56 -9.25
C PRO A 105 -8.39 5.18 -8.13
N LEU A 106 -7.93 4.55 -7.04
CA LEU A 106 -8.77 4.28 -5.87
C LEU A 106 -9.22 5.59 -5.21
N GLU A 107 -8.29 6.54 -5.01
CA GLU A 107 -8.58 7.88 -4.48
C GLU A 107 -9.62 8.63 -5.33
N ASP A 108 -9.49 8.55 -6.65
CA ASP A 108 -10.43 9.20 -7.57
C ASP A 108 -11.80 8.51 -7.55
N TYR A 109 -11.84 7.18 -7.44
CA TYR A 109 -13.07 6.41 -7.43
C TYR A 109 -13.89 6.61 -6.13
N VAL A 110 -13.25 6.68 -4.95
CA VAL A 110 -13.96 6.89 -3.67
C VAL A 110 -14.68 8.25 -3.59
N ARG A 111 -14.32 9.22 -4.43
CA ARG A 111 -15.01 10.52 -4.51
C ARG A 111 -16.40 10.42 -5.14
N ASN A 112 -16.64 9.43 -5.99
CA ASN A 112 -17.93 9.18 -6.62
C ASN A 112 -18.07 7.69 -7.00
N PRO A 113 -18.19 6.79 -6.00
CA PRO A 113 -18.24 5.36 -6.24
C PRO A 113 -19.61 4.94 -6.79
N ASP A 114 -19.66 3.77 -7.41
CA ASP A 114 -20.95 3.11 -7.62
C ASP A 114 -21.62 2.86 -6.25
N PRO A 115 -22.92 3.14 -6.07
CA PRO A 115 -23.58 3.04 -4.76
C PRO A 115 -23.40 1.67 -4.08
N GLU A 116 -23.44 0.59 -4.86
CA GLU A 116 -23.26 -0.79 -4.39
C GLU A 116 -21.84 -1.12 -3.91
N LEU A 117 -20.85 -0.31 -4.30
CA LEU A 117 -19.43 -0.52 -4.00
C LEU A 117 -18.88 0.54 -3.06
N ARG A 118 -19.69 1.46 -2.54
CA ARG A 118 -19.23 2.59 -1.70
C ARG A 118 -18.33 2.13 -0.54
N ILE A 119 -18.82 1.22 0.30
CA ILE A 119 -18.08 0.75 1.47
C ILE A 119 -16.85 -0.07 1.05
N ILE A 120 -16.99 -0.92 0.02
CA ILE A 120 -15.88 -1.72 -0.52
C ILE A 120 -14.76 -0.84 -1.09
N ALA A 121 -15.12 0.25 -1.78
CA ALA A 121 -14.17 1.20 -2.32
C ALA A 121 -13.38 1.91 -1.22
N GLU A 122 -14.04 2.30 -0.13
CA GLU A 122 -13.36 2.87 1.04
C GLU A 122 -12.40 1.87 1.69
N LEU A 123 -12.81 0.60 1.86
CA LEU A 123 -11.94 -0.45 2.40
C LEU A 123 -10.71 -0.67 1.51
N ALA A 124 -10.92 -0.81 0.20
CA ALA A 124 -9.86 -0.99 -0.78
C ALA A 124 -8.87 0.19 -0.79
N PHE A 125 -9.37 1.42 -0.72
CA PHE A 125 -8.54 2.62 -0.67
C PHE A 125 -7.70 2.68 0.60
N GLU A 126 -8.29 2.41 1.77
CA GLU A 126 -7.56 2.42 3.04
C GLU A 126 -6.50 1.32 3.10
N GLU A 127 -6.80 0.13 2.60
CA GLU A 127 -5.82 -0.95 2.52
C GLU A 127 -4.67 -0.60 1.58
N CYS A 128 -4.96 -0.08 0.38
CA CYS A 128 -3.91 0.39 -0.53
C CYS A 128 -3.05 1.50 0.10
N ARG A 129 -3.69 2.44 0.80
CA ARG A 129 -3.00 3.56 1.46
C ARG A 129 -2.11 3.05 2.58
N PHE A 130 -2.59 2.09 3.38
CA PHE A 130 -1.80 1.45 4.43
C PHE A 130 -0.54 0.79 3.87
N TRP A 131 -0.68 0.00 2.80
CA TRP A 131 0.48 -0.64 2.15
C TRP A 131 1.45 0.38 1.52
N PHE A 132 0.93 1.49 1.00
CA PHE A 132 1.74 2.59 0.46
C PHE A 132 2.50 3.36 1.56
N GLU A 133 1.89 3.55 2.73
CA GLU A 133 2.49 4.27 3.87
C GLU A 133 3.50 3.41 4.65
N GLU A 134 3.26 2.10 4.78
CA GLU A 134 4.17 1.15 5.46
C GLU A 134 5.46 0.90 4.65
N ASP A 135 5.40 1.08 3.33
CA ASP A 135 6.57 1.05 2.46
C ASP A 135 6.79 2.43 1.82
N PRO A 136 7.18 3.45 2.61
CA PRO A 136 7.38 4.81 2.08
C PRO A 136 8.54 4.89 1.08
N TYR A 137 9.27 3.79 0.88
CA TYR A 137 10.40 3.63 -0.03
C TYR A 137 10.13 2.58 -1.14
N GLY A 138 8.94 1.99 -1.19
CA GLY A 138 8.66 0.84 -2.05
C GLY A 138 7.32 0.92 -2.73
N ARG A 139 7.32 1.72 -3.81
CA ARG A 139 7.04 1.26 -5.19
C ARG A 139 6.87 2.47 -6.11
N ASP A 140 7.90 3.30 -6.18
CA ASP A 140 8.23 3.90 -7.47
C ASP A 140 9.50 3.20 -7.97
N PRO A 141 9.42 2.34 -9.00
CA PRO A 141 10.61 1.74 -9.61
C PRO A 141 11.57 2.79 -10.18
N ASP A 142 11.11 4.02 -10.43
CA ASP A 142 11.95 5.15 -10.84
C ASP A 142 12.57 5.91 -9.65
N GLU A 143 12.06 5.76 -8.41
CA GLU A 143 12.69 6.31 -7.18
C GLU A 143 13.48 5.27 -6.35
N GLN A 144 13.42 3.97 -6.70
CA GLN A 144 14.30 2.95 -6.09
C GLN A 144 15.74 2.96 -6.66
N VAL A 145 15.99 3.74 -7.70
CA VAL A 145 17.36 4.10 -8.06
C VAL A 145 17.83 5.14 -7.04
N TYR A 146 19.07 5.08 -6.55
CA TYR A 146 19.72 6.03 -5.61
C TYR A 146 19.63 5.81 -4.11
N MET A 147 19.10 4.71 -3.57
CA MET A 147 19.44 4.34 -2.19
C MET A 147 20.78 3.59 -2.15
N GLY A 148 21.88 4.36 -2.16
CA GLY A 148 23.22 3.91 -1.80
C GLY A 148 24.35 4.26 -2.77
N PHE A 149 24.03 4.72 -3.97
CA PHE A 149 25.04 5.22 -4.90
C PHE A 149 25.06 6.74 -4.86
N GLU A 150 26.01 7.27 -4.08
CA GLU A 150 26.34 8.69 -4.13
C GLU A 150 26.61 9.07 -5.60
N PRO A 151 25.95 10.12 -6.14
CA PRO A 151 26.07 10.54 -7.55
C PRO A 151 27.52 10.70 -8.03
N GLU A 152 28.44 10.93 -7.09
CA GLU A 152 29.86 11.21 -7.26
C GLU A 152 30.75 9.98 -7.10
N LYS A 153 30.20 8.78 -6.86
CA LYS A 153 30.96 7.53 -6.81
C LYS A 153 31.09 6.89 -8.19
N PRO A 154 32.16 6.10 -8.41
CA PRO A 154 32.31 5.30 -9.62
C PRO A 154 31.09 4.39 -9.83
N CYS A 155 30.62 4.32 -11.07
CA CYS A 155 29.49 3.49 -11.44
C CYS A 155 29.85 1.99 -11.30
N PRO A 156 28.99 1.17 -10.65
CA PRO A 156 29.29 -0.24 -10.39
C PRO A 156 29.39 -1.11 -11.67
N CYS A 157 28.98 -0.60 -12.84
CA CYS A 157 29.12 -1.31 -14.11
C CYS A 157 30.57 -1.38 -14.64
N GLY A 158 31.53 -0.73 -13.98
CA GLY A 158 32.94 -0.74 -14.39
C GLY A 158 33.27 0.19 -15.57
N SER A 159 32.36 1.09 -15.95
CA SER A 159 32.57 2.05 -17.06
C SER A 159 33.65 3.10 -16.79
N GLY A 160 34.09 3.24 -15.53
CA GLY A 160 35.00 4.28 -15.07
C GLY A 160 34.36 5.67 -14.92
N ARG A 161 33.07 5.82 -15.20
CA ARG A 161 32.32 7.09 -15.04
C ARG A 161 31.69 7.21 -13.66
N LEU A 162 31.28 8.42 -13.29
CA LEU A 162 30.48 8.64 -12.08
C LEU A 162 29.07 8.06 -12.27
N PHE A 163 28.43 7.65 -11.18
CA PHE A 163 27.07 7.10 -11.21
C PHE A 163 26.11 8.04 -11.94
N LYS A 164 26.15 9.34 -11.64
CA LYS A 164 25.30 10.37 -12.27
C LYS A 164 25.50 10.57 -13.78
N GLU A 165 26.64 10.13 -14.32
CA GLU A 165 27.02 10.27 -15.74
C GLU A 165 26.81 8.96 -16.52
N CYS A 166 26.18 7.98 -15.87
CA CYS A 166 25.96 6.65 -16.40
C CYS A 166 24.54 6.18 -16.06
N HIS A 167 24.39 5.18 -15.20
CA HIS A 167 23.07 4.64 -14.82
C HIS A 167 22.25 5.59 -13.94
N GLY A 168 22.90 6.60 -13.36
CA GLY A 168 22.27 7.69 -12.63
C GLY A 168 21.98 8.91 -13.50
N THR A 169 21.89 8.77 -14.82
CA THR A 169 21.33 9.81 -15.68
C THR A 169 19.89 9.40 -15.99
N LEU A 170 18.91 10.05 -15.37
CA LEU A 170 17.49 9.79 -15.67
C LEU A 170 17.25 9.93 -17.18
N PRO A 171 16.48 9.04 -17.82
CA PRO A 171 16.25 9.06 -19.26
C PRO A 171 15.42 10.25 -19.77
N TYR A 172 15.01 11.18 -18.90
CA TYR A 172 14.12 12.30 -19.20
C TYR A 172 14.72 13.69 -18.93
N GLY A 173 16.00 13.89 -19.25
CA GLY A 173 16.51 15.25 -19.49
C GLY A 173 16.14 15.69 -20.92
N PRO A 174 15.63 16.92 -21.15
CA PRO A 174 15.45 17.42 -22.51
C PRO A 174 16.80 17.35 -23.24
N PRO A 175 16.82 17.01 -24.55
CA PRO A 175 18.06 16.93 -25.29
C PRO A 175 18.76 18.29 -25.20
N THR A 176 19.88 18.34 -24.49
CA THR A 176 20.79 19.48 -24.48
C THR A 176 21.55 19.49 -25.80
N GLY A 177 20.79 19.73 -26.87
CA GLY A 177 21.28 20.03 -28.20
C GLY A 177 21.40 21.54 -28.36
N GLN A 178 22.65 22.01 -28.32
CA GLN A 178 23.16 23.11 -29.14
C GLN A 178 22.49 24.48 -29.00
N LEU A 179 23.11 25.34 -28.18
CA LEU A 179 23.38 26.70 -28.62
C LEU A 179 24.89 26.93 -28.60
N LYS A 180 25.34 27.56 -29.69
CA LYS A 180 26.72 27.67 -30.20
C LYS A 180 27.73 28.25 -29.22
#